data_AF-A0A7V9Q0E1-F1
#
_entry.id   AF-A0A7V9Q0E1-F1
#
_cell.length_a   1.000
_cell.length_b   1.000
_cell.length_c   1.000
_cell.angle_alpha   90.00
_cell.angle_beta   90.00
_cell.angle_gamma   90.00
#
_symmetry.space_group_name_H-M   'P 1'
#
loop_
_entity.id
_entity.type
_entity.pdbx_description
1 polymer ?
#
loop_
_entity_poly.entity_id
_entity_poly.type
_entity_poly.pdbx_seq_one_letter_code
_entity_poly.pdbx_strand_id
1 'polypeptide(L)'
;FMKVGPRNAMVIAVCSLALVADRERDEIRAAFGSAAPGVPLVRASLAEADSFPEQVAAAASPIDDVRGTAAYRRHALRVLTQRALERCLA
;
A
#
# COMPACT_ATOMS: atom_id res chain seq x y z
N PHE A 1 -4.03 -7.08 -5.78
CA PHE A 1 -3.91 -7.20 -4.31
C PHE A 1 -2.56 -7.81 -3.96
N MET A 2 -1.90 -7.33 -2.90
CA MET A 2 -0.64 -7.87 -2.40
C MET A 2 -0.62 -7.86 -0.87
N LYS A 3 0.15 -8.77 -0.28
CA LYS A 3 0.43 -8.79 1.15
C LYS A 3 1.88 -9.16 1.42
N VAL A 4 2.40 -8.71 2.55
CA VAL A 4 3.72 -9.08 3.06
C VAL A 4 3.60 -9.62 4.48
N GLY A 5 4.41 -10.61 4.81
CA GLY A 5 4.52 -11.20 6.13
C GLY A 5 5.79 -12.04 6.27
N PRO A 6 6.09 -12.57 7.46
CA PRO A 6 7.33 -13.32 7.71
C PRO A 6 7.46 -14.65 6.95
N ARG A 7 6.37 -15.15 6.32
CA ARG A 7 6.36 -16.36 5.51
C ARG A 7 5.32 -16.25 4.40
N ASN A 8 5.41 -17.11 3.40
CA ASN A 8 4.59 -17.01 2.18
C ASN A 8 3.15 -17.57 2.33
N ALA A 9 2.91 -18.46 3.30
CA ALA A 9 1.62 -19.12 3.48
C ALA A 9 1.15 -19.11 4.94
N MET A 10 -0.17 -19.16 5.16
CA MET A 10 -0.79 -19.16 6.50
C MET A 10 -0.25 -18.03 7.40
N VAL A 11 -0.30 -16.79 6.92
CA VAL A 11 0.29 -15.63 7.59
C VAL A 11 -0.71 -14.47 7.67
N ILE A 12 -0.77 -13.84 8.85
CA ILE A 12 -1.43 -12.54 9.02
C ILE A 12 -0.48 -11.47 8.46
N ALA A 13 -1.00 -10.62 7.58
CA ALA A 13 -0.19 -9.63 6.90
C ALA A 13 0.40 -8.61 7.87
N VAL A 14 1.69 -8.28 7.69
CA VAL A 14 2.30 -7.09 8.27
C VAL A 14 1.75 -5.85 7.56
N CYS A 15 1.63 -5.90 6.24
CA CYS A 15 0.87 -4.94 5.44
C CYS A 15 0.16 -5.68 4.31
N SER A 16 -1.04 -5.23 3.97
CA SER A 16 -1.76 -5.62 2.75
C SER A 16 -2.16 -4.37 1.98
N LEU A 17 -2.19 -4.47 0.65
CA LEU A 17 -2.50 -3.37 -0.25
C LEU A 17 -3.32 -3.86 -1.43
N ALA A 18 -4.42 -3.18 -1.71
CA ALA A 18 -5.17 -3.27 -2.95
C ALA A 18 -4.99 -1.96 -3.71
N LEU A 19 -4.67 -2.04 -5.00
CA LEU A 19 -4.57 -0.89 -5.89
C LEU A 19 -5.46 -1.12 -7.10
N VAL A 20 -6.12 -0.06 -7.56
CA VAL A 20 -6.87 0.00 -8.81
C VAL A 20 -6.37 1.22 -9.59
N ALA A 21 -6.07 1.03 -10.87
CA ALA A 21 -5.85 2.10 -11.83
C ALA A 21 -7.03 2.12 -12.81
N ASP A 22 -7.76 3.23 -12.84
CA ASP A 22 -8.92 3.48 -13.69
C ASP A 22 -8.54 4.51 -14.75
N ARG A 23 -8.25 4.03 -15.98
CA ARG A 23 -7.79 4.88 -17.09
C ARG A 23 -8.89 5.77 -17.66
N GLU A 24 -10.14 5.36 -17.58
CA GLU A 24 -11.27 6.15 -18.09
C GLU A 24 -11.54 7.35 -17.18
N ARG A 25 -11.34 7.19 -15.87
CA ARG A 25 -11.56 8.24 -14.87
C ARG A 25 -10.30 9.03 -14.50
N ASP A 26 -9.16 8.72 -15.11
CA ASP A 26 -7.85 9.28 -14.77
C ASP A 26 -7.53 9.16 -13.26
N GLU A 27 -7.77 7.99 -12.67
CA GLU A 27 -7.70 7.81 -11.21
C GLU A 27 -6.88 6.56 -10.82
N ILE A 28 -5.98 6.73 -9.84
CA ILE A 28 -5.36 5.64 -9.09
C ILE A 28 -5.85 5.66 -7.65
N ARG A 29 -6.14 4.47 -7.12
CA ARG A 29 -6.65 4.30 -5.75
C ARG A 29 -5.93 3.17 -5.06
N ALA A 30 -5.49 3.40 -3.83
CA ALA A 30 -4.90 2.37 -2.98
C ALA A 30 -5.60 2.32 -1.63
N ALA A 31 -5.99 1.12 -1.22
CA ALA A 31 -6.46 0.82 0.12
C ALA A 31 -5.51 -0.15 0.80
N PHE A 32 -5.23 0.05 2.09
CA PHE A 32 -4.28 -0.78 2.82
C PHE A 32 -4.74 -1.16 4.22
N GLY A 33 -4.24 -2.31 4.69
CA GLY A 33 -4.56 -2.88 5.99
C GLY A 33 -3.34 -3.01 6.89
N SER A 34 -3.61 -3.13 8.20
CA SER A 34 -2.62 -3.32 9.27
C SER A 34 -1.60 -2.19 9.45
N ALA A 35 -1.80 -1.02 8.84
CA ALA A 35 -0.91 0.13 8.98
C ALA A 35 -1.64 1.43 9.39
N ALA A 36 -2.85 1.30 9.93
CA ALA A 36 -3.65 2.36 10.54
C ALA A 36 -4.76 1.71 11.41
N PRO A 37 -5.47 2.46 12.26
CA PRO A 37 -6.63 1.97 13.01
C PRO A 37 -7.79 1.48 12.11
N GLY A 38 -7.91 2.02 10.90
CA GLY A 38 -8.90 1.62 9.89
C GLY A 38 -8.27 1.11 8.60
N VAL A 39 -9.03 1.20 7.49
CA VAL A 39 -8.55 0.91 6.13
C VAL A 39 -8.50 2.23 5.35
N PRO A 40 -7.38 2.97 5.37
CA PRO A 40 -7.27 4.23 4.64
C PRO A 40 -7.39 3.99 3.13
N LEU A 41 -8.04 4.93 2.45
CA LEU A 41 -8.12 4.99 1.00
C LEU A 41 -7.40 6.24 0.54
N VAL A 42 -6.37 6.06 -0.28
CA VAL A 42 -5.61 7.14 -0.91
C VAL A 42 -5.96 7.16 -2.39
N ARG A 43 -6.18 8.35 -2.93
CA ARG A 43 -6.55 8.57 -4.34
C ARG A 43 -5.64 9.64 -4.93
N ALA A 44 -5.30 9.49 -6.20
CA ALA A 44 -4.57 10.48 -6.98
C ALA A 44 -4.92 10.33 -8.47
N SER A 45 -4.48 11.29 -9.30
CA SER A 45 -4.56 11.15 -10.76
C SER A 45 -3.50 10.17 -11.30
N LEU A 46 -3.65 9.69 -12.55
CA LEU A 46 -2.59 8.84 -13.16
C LEU A 46 -1.28 9.62 -13.36
N ALA A 47 -1.36 10.95 -13.57
CA ALA A 47 -0.20 11.81 -13.71
C ALA A 47 0.67 11.86 -12.44
N GLU A 48 0.10 11.52 -11.27
CA GLU A 48 0.79 11.53 -9.98
C GLU A 48 1.40 10.17 -9.61
N ALA A 49 1.35 9.18 -10.51
CA ALA A 49 1.76 7.81 -10.23
C ALA A 49 3.16 7.69 -9.61
N ASP A 50 4.12 8.51 -10.04
CA ASP A 50 5.49 8.50 -9.52
C ASP A 50 5.57 8.91 -8.03
N SER A 51 4.71 9.84 -7.60
CA SER A 51 4.67 10.33 -6.22
C SER A 51 3.73 9.52 -5.31
N PHE A 52 2.84 8.73 -5.90
CA PHE A 52 1.79 8.01 -5.20
C PHE A 52 2.28 7.03 -4.11
N PRO A 53 3.40 6.29 -4.29
CA PRO A 53 3.96 5.46 -3.22
C PRO A 53 4.26 6.23 -1.92
N GLU A 54 4.72 7.47 -2.02
CA GLU A 54 4.97 8.31 -0.85
C GLU A 54 3.68 8.81 -0.21
N GLN A 55 2.69 9.19 -1.02
CA GLN A 55 1.37 9.59 -0.52
C GLN A 55 0.71 8.45 0.28
N VAL A 56 0.79 7.21 -0.22
CA VAL A 56 0.27 6.03 0.49
C VAL A 56 1.03 5.76 1.79
N ALA A 57 2.35 5.86 1.78
CA ALA A 57 3.15 5.67 2.99
C ALA A 57 2.90 6.76 4.04
N ALA A 58 2.69 8.01 3.61
CA ALA A 58 2.39 9.15 4.47
C ALA A 58 1.00 9.05 5.12
N ALA A 59 0.03 8.44 4.44
CA ALA A 59 -1.31 8.19 4.99
C ALA A 59 -1.34 7.13 6.11
N ALA A 60 -0.24 6.40 6.32
CA ALA A 60 -0.18 5.34 7.32
C ALA A 60 0.10 5.88 8.74
N SER A 61 -0.59 5.32 9.73
CA SER A 61 -0.35 5.55 11.16
C SER A 61 -0.16 4.23 11.91
N PRO A 62 0.95 3.50 11.62
CA PRO A 62 1.19 2.18 12.19
C PRO A 62 1.78 2.24 13.60
N ILE A 63 1.56 1.16 14.35
CA ILE A 63 2.25 0.85 15.60
C ILE A 63 3.40 -0.15 15.36
N ASP A 64 4.27 -0.28 16.35
CA ASP A 64 5.17 -1.43 16.47
C ASP A 64 4.42 -2.63 17.07
N ASP A 65 4.68 -3.84 16.57
CA ASP A 65 4.27 -5.08 17.21
C ASP A 65 5.23 -6.23 16.87
N VAL A 66 4.91 -7.44 17.36
CA VAL A 66 5.70 -8.66 17.13
C VAL A 66 5.80 -9.09 15.66
N ARG A 67 4.95 -8.55 14.78
CA ARG A 67 4.95 -8.85 13.34
C ARG A 67 5.83 -7.86 12.56
N GLY A 68 6.06 -6.66 13.09
CA GLY A 68 6.96 -5.69 12.48
C GLY A 68 6.82 -4.27 13.06
N THR A 69 7.84 -3.45 12.80
CA THR A 69 7.88 -2.06 13.27
C THR A 69 7.00 -1.12 12.44
N ALA A 70 6.60 0.00 13.03
CA ALA A 70 5.94 1.11 12.37
C ALA A 70 6.75 1.63 11.18
N ALA A 71 8.08 1.71 11.32
CA ALA A 71 8.99 2.09 10.24
C ALA A 71 8.95 1.07 9.09
N TYR A 72 9.00 -0.23 9.39
CA TYR A 72 8.91 -1.28 8.38
C TYR A 72 7.55 -1.28 7.66
N ARG A 73 6.44 -1.03 8.37
CA ARG A 73 5.10 -0.94 7.76
C ARG A 73 5.02 0.20 6.75
N ARG A 74 5.54 1.39 7.07
CA ARG A 74 5.63 2.52 6.13
C ARG A 74 6.48 2.17 4.91
N HIS A 75 7.65 1.58 5.13
CA HIS A 75 8.53 1.14 4.04
C HIS A 75 7.86 0.09 3.14
N ALA A 76 7.20 -0.91 3.74
CA ALA A 76 6.50 -1.95 3.02
C ALA A 76 5.35 -1.40 2.16
N LEU A 77 4.56 -0.45 2.67
CA LEU A 77 3.51 0.19 1.86
C LEU A 77 4.05 0.92 0.64
N ARG A 78 5.16 1.64 0.78
CA ARG A 78 5.84 2.29 -0.35
C ARG A 78 6.22 1.27 -1.43
N VAL A 79 6.92 0.21 -1.04
CA VAL A 79 7.38 -0.86 -1.95
C VAL A 79 6.19 -1.58 -2.60
N LEU A 80 5.15 -1.91 -1.82
CA LEU A 80 3.95 -2.56 -2.35
C LEU A 80 3.21 -1.66 -3.32
N THR A 81 3.11 -0.36 -3.04
CA THR A 81 2.44 0.59 -3.95
C THR A 81 3.20 0.71 -5.26
N GLN A 82 4.52 0.86 -5.23
CA GLN A 82 5.36 0.90 -6.44
C GLN A 82 5.16 -0.36 -7.31
N ARG A 83 5.27 -1.55 -6.71
CA ARG A 83 5.06 -2.83 -7.42
C ARG A 83 3.63 -3.00 -7.94
N ALA A 84 2.65 -2.37 -7.29
CA ALA A 84 1.27 -2.42 -7.74
C ALA A 84 1.09 -1.57 -8.98
N LEU A 85 1.64 -0.34 -8.98
CA LEU A 85 1.63 0.56 -10.13
C LEU A 85 2.32 -0.07 -11.33
N GLU A 86 3.53 -0.63 -11.15
CA GLU A 86 4.26 -1.33 -12.22
C GLU A 86 3.41 -2.43 -12.88
N ARG A 87 2.57 -3.14 -12.11
CA ARG A 87 1.72 -4.22 -12.64
C ARG A 87 0.40 -3.75 -13.22
N CYS A 88 -0.18 -2.67 -12.67
CA CYS A 88 -1.48 -2.17 -13.09
C CYS A 88 -1.38 -1.16 -14.24
N LEU A 89 -0.20 -0.56 -14.46
CA LEU A 89 0.06 0.40 -15.52
C LEU A 89 0.84 -0.18 -16.70
N ALA A 90 1.48 -1.34 -16.54
CA ALA A 90 1.96 -2.15 -17.67
C ALA A 90 0.80 -2.51 -18.63
#